data_AF-A0A2N5RU79-F1
#
_entry.id   AF-A0A2N5RU79-F1
#
_cell.length_a   1.000
_cell.length_b   1.000
_cell.length_c   1.000
_cell.angle_alpha   90.00
_cell.angle_beta   90.00
_cell.angle_gamma   90.00
#
_symmetry.space_group_name_H-M   'P 1'
#
loop_
_entity.id
_entity.type
_entity.pdbx_description
1 polymer ?
#
loop_
_entity_poly.entity_id
_entity_poly.type
_entity_poly.pdbx_seq_one_letter_code
_entity_poly.pdbx_strand_id
1 'polypeptide(L)'
;MASGSPSTAEATTTYKKKPGRLVLSNSALKWIPKDGPGSGAGVVSFECSRLLSLFSSREGGPKAILKIGVKAIPTGPPLSDPSPSTADESHNFAFTGSDPL
;
A
#
# COMPACT_ATOMS: atom_id res chain seq x y z
N MET A 1 26.70 -4.42 -6.64
CA MET A 1 25.68 -4.81 -7.63
C MET A 1 24.38 -5.04 -6.88
N ALA A 2 23.33 -4.26 -7.14
CA ALA A 2 22.08 -4.33 -6.39
C ALA A 2 21.28 -5.57 -6.84
N SER A 3 21.18 -6.56 -5.96
CA SER A 3 20.29 -7.71 -6.13
C SER A 3 18.87 -7.25 -5.88
N GLY A 4 18.20 -6.72 -6.91
CA GLY A 4 16.77 -6.47 -6.86
C GLY A 4 16.04 -7.81 -6.88
N SER A 5 15.36 -8.17 -5.80
CA SER A 5 14.35 -9.22 -5.85
C SER A 5 13.35 -8.85 -6.95
N PRO A 6 13.01 -9.77 -7.88
CA PRO A 6 12.10 -9.45 -8.96
C PRO A 6 10.76 -9.01 -8.36
N SER A 7 10.26 -7.84 -8.76
CA SER A 7 8.88 -7.46 -8.46
C SER A 7 7.96 -8.47 -9.13
N THR A 8 7.01 -9.01 -8.36
CA THR A 8 6.08 -10.04 -8.83
C THR A 8 4.96 -9.40 -9.64
N ALA A 9 4.59 -8.15 -9.31
CA ALA A 9 3.65 -7.34 -10.08
C ALA A 9 3.83 -5.84 -9.79
N GLU A 10 3.51 -5.00 -10.77
CA GLU A 10 3.52 -3.54 -10.63
C GLU A 10 2.28 -2.93 -11.29
N ALA A 11 1.80 -1.82 -10.75
CA ALA A 11 0.68 -1.08 -11.33
C ALA A 11 0.78 0.42 -11.05
N THR A 12 0.34 1.24 -12.01
CA THR A 12 0.23 2.69 -11.84
C THR A 12 -1.04 3.02 -11.06
N THR A 13 -0.86 3.67 -9.92
CA THR A 13 -1.93 3.95 -8.97
C THR A 13 -1.84 5.36 -8.43
N THR A 14 -2.92 5.81 -7.80
CA THR A 14 -2.92 6.98 -6.93
C THR A 14 -3.15 6.55 -5.49
N TYR A 15 -2.40 7.14 -4.57
CA TYR A 15 -2.58 6.99 -3.13
C TYR A 15 -2.65 8.37 -2.50
N LYS A 16 -3.69 8.63 -1.69
CA LYS A 16 -3.96 9.96 -1.11
C LYS A 16 -3.88 11.10 -2.14
N LYS A 17 -4.49 10.90 -3.33
CA LYS A 17 -4.51 11.84 -4.47
C LYS A 17 -3.14 12.13 -5.10
N LYS A 18 -2.09 11.36 -4.79
CA LYS A 18 -0.77 11.49 -5.39
C LYS A 18 -0.52 10.32 -6.36
N PRO A 19 0.02 10.58 -7.56
CA PRO A 19 0.35 9.52 -8.51
C PRO A 19 1.61 8.76 -8.08
N GLY A 20 1.64 7.46 -8.36
CA GLY A 20 2.77 6.59 -8.03
C GLY A 20 2.63 5.20 -8.61
N ARG A 21 3.55 4.31 -8.23
CA ARG A 21 3.52 2.90 -8.59
C ARG A 21 3.34 2.05 -7.35
N LEU A 22 2.39 1.12 -7.42
CA LEU A 22 2.23 0.05 -6.44
C LEU A 22 3.04 -1.15 -6.92
N VAL A 23 3.94 -1.64 -6.07
CA VAL A 23 4.90 -2.70 -6.36
C VAL A 23 4.67 -3.82 -5.35
N LEU A 24 4.33 -5.01 -5.84
CA LEU A 24 4.26 -6.22 -5.05
C LEU A 24 5.55 -7.01 -5.22
N SER A 25 6.19 -7.36 -4.11
CA SER A 25 7.28 -8.33 -4.05
C SER A 25 6.87 -9.53 -3.18
N ASN A 26 7.72 -10.54 -3.12
CA ASN A 26 7.48 -11.73 -2.29
C ASN A 26 7.34 -11.43 -0.78
N SER A 27 7.87 -10.30 -0.30
CA SER A 27 7.90 -9.96 1.12
C SER A 27 7.12 -8.71 1.49
N ALA A 28 6.82 -7.83 0.53
CA ALA A 28 6.20 -6.55 0.82
C ALA A 28 5.34 -6.02 -0.33
N LEU A 29 4.36 -5.21 0.05
CA LEU A 29 3.64 -4.32 -0.84
C LEU A 29 4.12 -2.89 -0.60
N LYS A 30 4.67 -2.26 -1.64
CA LYS A 30 5.25 -0.92 -1.57
C LYS A 30 4.57 0.02 -2.55
N TRP A 31 4.22 1.22 -2.11
CA TRP A 31 3.79 2.30 -2.98
C TRP A 31 4.88 3.37 -3.05
N ILE A 32 5.29 3.71 -4.27
CA ILE A 32 6.38 4.65 -4.56
C ILE A 32 5.78 5.84 -5.32
N PRO A 33 5.86 7.08 -4.79
CA PRO A 33 5.36 8.26 -5.48
C PRO A 33 6.12 8.52 -6.78
N LYS A 34 5.42 8.95 -7.84
CA LYS A 34 6.02 9.21 -9.16
C LYS A 34 7.04 10.35 -9.11
N ASP A 35 6.72 11.40 -8.37
CA ASP A 35 7.47 12.67 -8.37
C ASP A 35 8.67 12.68 -7.40
N GLY A 36 9.02 11.53 -6.80
CA GLY A 36 10.19 11.40 -5.94
C GLY A 36 10.16 12.23 -4.64
N PRO A 37 11.31 12.30 -3.93
CA PRO A 37 11.45 13.07 -2.69
C PRO A 37 11.41 14.59 -2.99
N GLY A 38 10.23 15.19 -2.83
CA GLY A 38 9.98 16.61 -3.10
C GLY A 38 8.48 16.95 -3.26
N SER A 39 7.65 15.96 -3.61
CA SER A 39 6.18 16.12 -3.80
C SER A 39 5.36 16.10 -2.50
N GLY A 40 6.03 15.94 -1.34
CA GLY A 40 5.39 15.78 -0.02
C GLY A 40 4.73 14.41 0.20
N ALA A 41 4.86 13.49 -0.76
CA ALA A 41 4.40 12.11 -0.64
C ALA A 41 5.56 11.20 -0.22
N GLY A 42 5.38 10.44 0.87
CA GLY A 42 6.34 9.44 1.32
C GLY A 42 6.11 8.08 0.65
N VAL A 43 7.17 7.28 0.54
CA VAL A 43 7.05 5.85 0.20
C VAL A 43 6.28 5.15 1.31
N VAL A 44 5.33 4.30 0.92
CA VAL A 44 4.57 3.46 1.85
C VAL A 44 4.99 2.03 1.64
N SER A 45 5.24 1.28 2.71
CA SER A 45 5.67 -0.12 2.62
C SER A 45 5.00 -0.93 3.72
N PHE A 46 4.42 -2.06 3.33
CA PHE A 46 3.80 -3.02 4.23
C PHE A 46 4.43 -4.38 4.01
N GLU A 47 4.81 -5.05 5.09
CA GLU A 47 5.17 -6.46 5.01
C GLU A 47 3.94 -7.30 4.70
N CYS A 48 4.07 -8.29 3.82
CA CYS A 48 2.95 -9.15 3.43
C CYS A 48 2.33 -9.88 4.63
N SER A 49 3.13 -10.19 5.66
CA SER A 49 2.69 -10.79 6.94
C SER A 49 1.70 -9.92 7.72
N ARG A 50 1.65 -8.61 7.45
CA ARG A 50 0.76 -7.65 8.10
C ARG A 50 -0.53 -7.41 7.32
N LEU A 51 -0.66 -7.92 6.10
CA LEU A 51 -1.85 -7.72 5.28
C LEU A 51 -2.99 -8.60 5.81
N LEU A 52 -4.09 -7.97 6.21
CA LEU A 52 -5.25 -8.66 6.82
C LEU A 52 -6.39 -8.86 5.83
N SER A 53 -6.61 -7.90 4.94
CA SER A 53 -7.74 -7.94 4.01
C SER A 53 -7.43 -7.21 2.71
N LEU A 54 -8.04 -7.70 1.63
CA LEU A 54 -7.92 -7.18 0.28
C LEU A 54 -9.33 -7.05 -0.30
N PHE A 55 -9.71 -5.84 -0.70
CA PHE A 55 -10.99 -5.57 -1.34
C PHE A 55 -10.76 -4.86 -2.66
N SER A 56 -11.35 -5.37 -3.73
CA SER A 56 -11.41 -4.68 -5.01
C SER A 56 -12.77 -3.99 -5.18
N SER A 57 -12.76 -2.88 -5.91
CA SER A 57 -14.00 -2.28 -6.43
C SER A 57 -14.70 -3.23 -7.39
N ARG A 58 -16.05 -3.13 -7.44
CA ARG A 58 -16.86 -3.86 -8.42
C ARG A 58 -16.50 -3.46 -9.86
N GLU A 59 -16.55 -4.45 -10.75
CA GLU A 59 -16.44 -4.24 -12.19
C GLU A 59 -17.54 -3.29 -12.71
N GLY A 60 -17.21 -2.51 -13.75
CA GLY A 60 -18.11 -1.50 -14.34
C GLY A 60 -18.28 -0.23 -13.50
N GLY A 61 -17.62 -0.13 -12.34
CA GLY A 61 -17.59 1.08 -11.53
C GLY A 61 -16.75 2.20 -12.17
N PRO A 62 -16.98 3.47 -11.78
CA PRO A 62 -16.27 4.62 -12.36
C PRO A 62 -14.77 4.67 -12.00
N LYS A 63 -14.34 3.87 -11.01
CA LYS A 63 -12.95 3.80 -10.54
C LYS A 63 -12.60 2.37 -10.15
N ALA A 64 -11.43 1.91 -10.59
CA ALA A 64 -10.80 0.71 -10.10
C ALA A 64 -10.02 1.03 -8.81
N ILE A 65 -10.40 0.43 -7.69
CA ILE A 65 -9.80 0.68 -6.37
C ILE A 65 -9.43 -0.64 -5.71
N LEU A 66 -8.21 -0.70 -5.16
CA LEU A 66 -7.77 -1.72 -4.22
C LEU A 66 -7.71 -1.12 -2.81
N LYS A 67 -8.52 -1.64 -1.90
CA LYS A 67 -8.45 -1.34 -0.48
C LYS A 67 -7.76 -2.47 0.26
N ILE A 68 -6.84 -2.09 1.14
CA ILE A 68 -6.00 -3.02 1.89
C ILE A 68 -6.16 -2.71 3.38
N GLY A 69 -6.47 -3.73 4.17
CA GLY A 69 -6.38 -3.68 5.63
C GLY A 69 -5.02 -4.20 6.08
N VAL A 70 -4.37 -3.48 6.98
CA VAL A 70 -3.03 -3.80 7.50
C VAL A 70 -3.08 -3.80 9.02
N LYS A 71 -2.50 -4.83 9.63
CA LYS A 71 -2.34 -4.91 11.07
C LYS A 71 -1.45 -3.76 11.54
N ALA A 72 -1.96 -2.93 12.45
CA ALA A 72 -1.21 -1.84 13.04
C ALA A 72 0.00 -2.37 13.83
N ILE A 73 1.12 -1.64 13.78
CA ILE A 73 2.27 -1.91 14.66
C ILE A 73 2.04 -1.11 15.94
N PRO A 74 2.00 -1.74 17.12
CA PRO A 74 1.98 -1.01 18.38
C PRO A 74 3.24 -0.14 18.45
N THR A 75 3.09 1.17 18.33
CA THR A 75 4.23 2.12 18.33
C THR A 75 4.27 2.94 19.63
N GLY A 76 3.69 2.40 20.71
CA GLY A 76 3.65 3.03 22.03
C GLY A 76 4.51 2.29 23.06
N PRO A 77 5.00 2.97 24.11
CA PRO A 77 5.46 2.27 25.30
C PRO A 77 4.34 1.35 25.82
N PRO A 78 4.67 0.22 26.49
CA PRO A 78 3.67 -0.64 27.10
C PRO A 78 2.91 0.17 28.15
N LEU A 79 1.77 0.74 27.75
CA LEU A 79 0.85 1.41 28.66
C LEU A 79 0.16 0.31 29.47
N SER A 80 0.19 0.46 30.78
CA SER A 80 -0.31 -0.48 31.79
C SER A 80 -1.83 -0.73 31.75
N ASP A 81 -2.52 -0.27 30.70
CA ASP A 81 -3.95 -0.48 30.49
C ASP A 81 -4.18 -1.29 29.21
N PRO A 82 -4.77 -2.50 29.29
CA PRO A 82 -5.10 -3.31 28.14
C PRO A 82 -6.34 -2.75 27.44
N SER A 83 -6.18 -1.68 26.67
CA SER A 83 -7.15 -1.32 25.64
C SER A 83 -6.66 -1.86 24.30
N PRO A 84 -7.21 -2.99 23.79
CA PRO A 84 -6.73 -3.66 22.60
C PRO A 84 -7.30 -3.03 21.33
N SER A 85 -7.23 -1.70 21.18
CA SER A 85 -7.66 -1.03 19.95
C SER A 85 -6.48 -0.43 19.21
N THR A 86 -5.47 -1.25 18.90
CA THR A 86 -4.66 -1.00 17.72
C THR A 86 -5.57 -1.19 16.50
N ALA A 87 -6.31 -0.14 16.13
CA ALA A 87 -7.24 -0.19 15.02
C ALA A 87 -6.47 -0.55 13.74
N ASP A 88 -6.99 -1.53 12.99
CA ASP A 88 -6.38 -1.92 11.72
C ASP A 88 -6.31 -0.71 10.77
N GLU A 89 -5.15 -0.55 10.13
CA GLU A 89 -4.93 0.54 9.19
C GLU A 89 -5.55 0.17 7.83
N SER A 90 -6.19 1.14 7.16
CA SER A 90 -6.77 0.89 5.85
C SER A 90 -6.24 1.86 4.79
N HIS A 91 -5.84 1.29 3.65
CA HIS A 91 -5.18 2.01 2.56
C HIS A 91 -5.92 1.77 1.25
N ASN A 92 -6.27 2.85 0.54
CA ASN A 92 -6.97 2.79 -0.74
C ASN A 92 -6.05 3.25 -1.86
N PHE A 93 -5.84 2.39 -2.85
CA PHE A 93 -5.09 2.64 -4.07
C PHE A 93 -6.07 2.67 -5.23
N ALA A 94 -6.14 3.77 -5.98
CA ALA A 94 -6.96 3.84 -7.19
C ALA A 94 -6.07 3.62 -8.41
N PHE A 95 -6.37 2.62 -9.23
CA PHE A 95 -5.64 2.34 -10.46
C PHE A 95 -5.97 3.42 -11.49
N THR A 96 -4.94 3.95 -12.15
CA THR A 96 -5.09 5.00 -13.17
C THR A 96 -4.61 4.56 -14.55
N GLY A 97 -4.24 3.30 -14.69
CA GLY A 97 -3.83 2.66 -15.93
C GLY A 97 -3.03 1.40 -15.62
N SER A 98 -3.29 0.34 -16.38
CA SER A 98 -2.27 -0.66 -16.69
C SER A 98 -1.46 -0.08 -17.83
N ASP A 99 -0.15 0.12 -17.68
CA ASP A 99 0.67 0.28 -18.89
C ASP A 99 0.46 -1.01 -19.69
N PRO A 100 -0.11 -0.97 -20.90
CA PRO A 100 -0.05 -2.11 -21.78
C PRO A 100 1.40 -2.15 -22.28
N LEU A 101 2.16 -3.16 -21.85
CA LEU A 101 3.30 -3.60 -22.63
C LEU A 101 2.82 -4.17 -23.96
#